data_AF-A0A1Q5ZVE5-F1
#
_entry.id   AF-A0A1Q5ZVE5-F1
#
_cell.length_a   1.000
_cell.length_b   1.000
_cell.length_c   1.000
_cell.angle_alpha   90.00
_cell.angle_beta   90.00
_cell.angle_gamma   90.00
#
_symmetry.space_group_name_H-M   'P 1'
#
loop_
_entity.id
_entity.type
_entity.pdbx_description
1 polymer ?
#
loop_
_entity_poly.entity_id
_entity_poly.type
_entity_poly.pdbx_seq_one_letter_code
_entity_poly.pdbx_strand_id
1 'polypeptide(L)'
;MYCLYHNTLYAMKFISDNPFDKYEVINYNGKNIFLDKNDVSKETLKNAKSFCRKYRYSLNTDKAVAVYYLRGHHEQAAYGQVLKGMLCSDPLPKELREIIHCLSFWNQEGTKNYAMNKAGNESYPDFILKCIAADCRAFVTPFAEQFITGKGGNHIWVDNRDTNERILLIHF
;
A
#
# COMPACT_ATOMS: atom_id res chain seq x y z
N MET A 1 10.81 32.77 26.03
CA MET A 1 10.33 31.56 26.73
C MET A 1 10.66 30.38 25.85
N TYR A 2 11.71 29.63 26.20
CA TYR A 2 12.22 28.51 25.42
C TYR A 2 11.28 27.31 25.58
N CYS A 3 10.79 26.73 24.48
CA CYS A 3 10.33 25.34 24.47
C CYS A 3 11.30 24.53 23.61
N LEU A 4 12.29 23.96 24.30
CA LEU A 4 13.12 22.87 23.85
C LEU A 4 12.23 21.63 23.68
N TYR A 5 12.00 21.17 22.45
CA TYR A 5 11.57 19.79 22.22
C TYR A 5 12.79 18.98 21.77
N HIS A 6 13.50 18.46 22.75
CA HIS A 6 14.44 17.37 22.56
C HIS A 6 13.67 16.06 22.38
N ASN A 7 13.99 15.39 21.26
CA ASN A 7 14.17 13.96 21.08
C ASN A 7 13.19 13.00 21.76
N THR A 8 12.41 12.32 20.93
CA THR A 8 12.41 10.86 20.92
C THR A 8 12.01 10.39 19.51
N LEU A 9 13.01 10.25 18.64
CA LEU A 9 12.91 9.36 17.49
C LEU A 9 12.70 7.96 18.07
N TYR A 10 11.45 7.57 18.27
CA TYR A 10 11.08 6.17 18.43
C TYR A 10 11.67 5.47 17.20
N ALA A 11 12.74 4.71 17.41
CA ALA A 11 13.28 3.83 16.39
C ALA A 11 12.18 2.84 16.05
N MET A 12 11.45 3.13 14.97
CA MET A 12 10.38 2.30 14.46
C MET A 12 11.00 0.95 14.13
N LYS A 13 10.64 -0.09 14.90
CA LYS A 13 11.23 -1.40 14.76
C LYS A 13 10.56 -2.09 13.57
N PHE A 14 11.22 -2.06 12.41
CA PHE A 14 10.72 -2.64 11.16
C PHE A 14 10.36 -4.12 11.35
N ILE A 15 9.11 -4.47 11.05
CA ILE A 15 8.60 -5.83 11.24
C ILE A 15 8.80 -6.63 9.94
N SER A 16 9.89 -7.42 9.90
CA SER A 16 10.31 -8.39 8.87
C SER A 16 11.02 -7.84 7.62
N ASP A 17 12.13 -8.50 7.25
CA ASP A 17 12.98 -8.15 6.11
C ASP A 17 12.56 -8.79 4.78
N ASN A 18 11.70 -9.81 4.81
CA ASN A 18 11.32 -10.58 3.62
C ASN A 18 9.79 -10.77 3.53
N PRO A 19 9.13 -10.26 2.46
CA PRO A 19 7.67 -10.38 2.31
C PRO A 19 7.20 -11.84 2.18
N PHE A 20 8.04 -12.77 1.70
CA PHE A 20 7.70 -14.18 1.57
C PHE A 20 7.50 -14.88 2.91
N ASP A 21 8.12 -14.38 3.98
CA ASP A 21 7.96 -14.96 5.32
C ASP A 21 6.66 -14.46 5.98
N LYS A 22 6.20 -13.28 5.58
CA LYS A 22 5.05 -12.59 6.19
C LYS A 22 3.72 -12.92 5.52
N TYR A 23 3.71 -13.06 4.20
CA TYR A 23 2.49 -13.17 3.40
C TYR A 23 2.35 -14.54 2.76
N GLU A 24 1.12 -14.91 2.42
CA GLU A 24 0.90 -16.02 1.48
C GLU A 24 1.23 -15.53 0.07
N VAL A 25 1.93 -16.35 -0.72
CA VAL A 25 2.38 -15.97 -2.06
C VAL A 25 1.76 -16.89 -3.10
N ILE A 26 1.05 -16.29 -4.05
CA ILE A 26 0.61 -17.00 -5.25
C ILE A 26 1.38 -16.46 -6.46
N ASN A 27 1.81 -17.36 -7.34
CA ASN A 27 2.34 -16.96 -8.63
C ASN A 27 1.20 -16.85 -9.65
N TYR A 28 1.14 -15.74 -10.37
CA TYR A 28 0.19 -15.54 -11.46
C TYR A 28 0.88 -14.83 -12.62
N ASN A 29 1.01 -15.53 -13.76
CA ASN A 29 1.72 -15.05 -14.96
C ASN A 29 3.14 -14.55 -14.67
N GLY A 30 3.91 -15.31 -13.87
CA GLY A 30 5.30 -14.99 -13.55
C GLY A 30 5.49 -13.87 -12.51
N LYS A 31 4.39 -13.38 -11.91
CA LYS A 31 4.42 -12.32 -10.88
C LYS A 31 3.90 -12.85 -9.55
N ASN A 32 4.46 -12.33 -8.46
CA ASN A 32 4.04 -12.71 -7.12
C ASN A 32 2.89 -11.83 -6.66
N ILE A 33 1.82 -12.45 -6.19
CA ILE A 33 0.73 -11.77 -5.51
C ILE A 33 0.80 -12.19 -4.04
N PHE A 34 1.05 -11.21 -3.18
CA PHE A 34 1.07 -11.34 -1.74
C PHE A 34 -0.32 -11.14 -1.17
N LEU A 35 -0.76 -12.10 -0.36
CA LEU A 35 -2.04 -12.12 0.34
C LEU A 35 -1.80 -12.17 1.85
N ASP A 36 -2.79 -11.69 2.62
CA ASP A 36 -2.78 -11.93 4.06
C ASP A 36 -2.96 -13.43 4.32
N LYS A 37 -2.12 -14.03 5.17
CA LYS A 37 -2.19 -15.48 5.48
C LYS A 37 -3.54 -15.89 6.07
N ASN A 38 -4.27 -14.94 6.67
CA ASN A 38 -5.57 -15.18 7.28
C ASN A 38 -6.74 -14.93 6.30
N ASP A 39 -6.49 -14.47 5.08
CA ASP A 39 -7.51 -14.34 4.02
C ASP A 39 -6.99 -14.82 2.66
N VAL A 40 -6.99 -16.14 2.50
CA VAL A 40 -6.64 -16.86 1.27
C VAL A 40 -7.87 -17.52 0.64
N SER A 41 -9.05 -16.95 0.90
CA SER A 41 -10.32 -17.50 0.41
C SER A 41 -10.36 -17.56 -1.13
N LYS A 42 -11.17 -18.49 -1.68
CA LYS A 42 -11.36 -18.61 -3.14
C LYS A 42 -11.78 -17.29 -3.78
N GLU A 43 -12.54 -16.47 -3.06
CA GLU A 43 -13.02 -15.20 -3.56
C GLU A 43 -11.95 -14.11 -3.49
N THR A 44 -11.13 -14.06 -2.45
CA THR A 44 -9.92 -13.20 -2.39
C THR A 44 -8.96 -13.53 -3.52
N LEU A 45 -8.68 -14.82 -3.75
CA LEU A 45 -7.86 -15.28 -4.87
C LEU A 45 -8.44 -14.87 -6.23
N LYS A 46 -9.75 -15.02 -6.42
CA LYS A 46 -10.44 -14.63 -7.67
C LYS A 46 -10.33 -13.12 -7.90
N ASN A 47 -10.55 -12.30 -6.87
CA ASN A 47 -10.48 -10.85 -6.97
C ASN A 47 -9.04 -10.35 -7.20
N ALA A 48 -8.05 -10.91 -6.51
CA ALA A 48 -6.65 -10.57 -6.72
C ALA A 48 -6.19 -10.89 -8.16
N LYS A 49 -6.54 -12.07 -8.68
CA LYS A 49 -6.28 -12.44 -10.08
C LYS A 49 -7.09 -11.61 -11.08
N SER A 50 -8.31 -11.20 -10.72
CA SER A 50 -9.15 -10.32 -11.56
C SER A 50 -8.52 -8.94 -11.69
N PHE A 51 -8.03 -8.38 -10.58
CA PHE A 51 -7.26 -7.14 -10.57
C PHE A 51 -6.04 -7.23 -11.50
N CYS A 52 -5.25 -8.29 -11.37
CA CYS A 52 -4.09 -8.51 -12.25
C CYS A 52 -4.46 -8.65 -13.74
N ARG A 53 -5.65 -9.18 -14.06
CA ARG A 53 -6.15 -9.23 -15.45
C ARG A 53 -6.63 -7.88 -15.96
N LYS A 54 -7.42 -7.15 -15.15
CA LYS A 54 -8.08 -5.89 -15.53
C LYS A 54 -7.08 -4.81 -15.89
N TYR A 55 -6.00 -4.66 -15.12
CA TYR A 55 -5.00 -3.63 -15.35
C TYR A 55 -3.94 -4.06 -16.39
N ARG A 56 -4.26 -5.05 -17.24
CA ARG A 56 -3.43 -5.56 -18.34
C ARG A 56 -1.95 -5.55 -17.97
N TYR A 57 -1.59 -6.40 -17.00
CA TYR A 57 -0.21 -6.77 -16.67
C TYR A 57 0.57 -7.44 -17.83
N SER A 58 0.17 -7.17 -19.08
CA SER A 58 0.66 -7.77 -20.30
C SER A 58 0.94 -6.77 -21.44
N LEU A 59 0.68 -5.46 -21.32
CA LEU A 59 1.11 -4.48 -22.34
C LEU A 59 1.37 -3.10 -21.70
N ASN A 60 2.65 -2.76 -21.50
CA ASN A 60 3.20 -1.47 -21.06
C ASN A 60 3.07 -1.09 -19.56
N THR A 61 2.54 -1.98 -18.71
CA THR A 61 2.77 -1.99 -17.24
C THR A 61 3.83 -3.03 -16.83
N ASP A 62 4.77 -3.33 -17.74
CA ASP A 62 5.77 -4.41 -17.62
C ASP A 62 6.76 -4.26 -16.45
N LYS A 63 6.63 -3.19 -15.65
CA LYS A 63 7.48 -2.94 -14.47
C LYS A 63 6.92 -3.52 -13.17
N ALA A 64 5.62 -3.80 -13.07
CA ALA A 64 5.08 -4.34 -11.81
C ALA A 64 5.60 -5.77 -11.58
N VAL A 65 6.50 -5.92 -10.60
CA VAL A 65 7.13 -7.19 -10.20
C VAL A 65 6.25 -8.00 -9.26
N ALA A 66 5.45 -7.32 -8.43
CA ALA A 66 4.57 -7.98 -7.46
C ALA A 66 3.34 -7.13 -7.09
N VAL A 67 2.34 -7.79 -6.51
CA VAL A 67 1.09 -7.15 -6.05
C VAL A 67 0.81 -7.52 -4.60
N TYR A 68 0.48 -6.53 -3.78
CA TYR A 68 -0.03 -6.68 -2.43
C TYR A 68 -1.55 -6.53 -2.46
N TYR A 69 -2.27 -7.64 -2.27
CA TYR A 69 -3.72 -7.68 -2.12
C TYR A 69 -4.03 -8.13 -0.67
N LEU A 70 -3.81 -7.21 0.27
CA LEU A 70 -3.78 -7.49 1.71
C LEU A 70 -5.11 -7.09 2.36
N ARG A 71 -6.18 -7.85 2.09
CA ARG A 71 -7.50 -7.56 2.65
C ARG A 71 -7.61 -7.84 4.16
N GLY A 72 -6.82 -8.79 4.67
CA GLY A 72 -6.86 -9.21 6.06
C GLY A 72 -8.09 -10.03 6.39
N HIS A 73 -8.30 -10.36 7.67
CA HIS A 73 -9.44 -11.16 8.15
C HIS A 73 -10.35 -10.41 9.13
N HIS A 74 -9.83 -9.36 9.76
CA HIS A 74 -10.56 -8.52 10.70
C HIS A 74 -11.19 -7.32 9.98
N GLU A 75 -12.43 -6.99 10.31
CA GLU A 75 -13.19 -5.83 9.79
C GLU A 75 -13.08 -5.61 8.25
N GLN A 76 -12.86 -6.69 7.48
CA GLN A 76 -12.47 -6.68 6.06
C GLN A 76 -13.26 -5.70 5.19
N ALA A 77 -12.55 -4.88 4.41
CA ALA A 77 -13.14 -4.10 3.32
C ALA A 77 -13.89 -5.01 2.34
N ALA A 78 -14.98 -4.51 1.77
CA ALA A 78 -15.64 -5.19 0.66
C ALA A 78 -14.66 -5.34 -0.52
N TYR A 79 -14.80 -6.38 -1.34
CA TYR A 79 -13.85 -6.66 -2.44
C TYR A 79 -13.68 -5.48 -3.43
N GLY A 80 -14.73 -4.70 -3.65
CA GLY A 80 -14.69 -3.48 -4.48
C GLY A 80 -14.02 -2.27 -3.81
N GLN A 81 -13.63 -2.37 -2.55
CA GLN A 81 -13.10 -1.31 -1.69
C GLN A 81 -11.69 -1.61 -1.15
N VAL A 82 -11.09 -2.74 -1.54
CA VAL A 82 -9.74 -3.11 -1.13
C VAL A 82 -8.72 -2.17 -1.79
N LEU A 83 -7.84 -1.57 -1.04
CA LEU A 83 -6.61 -0.96 -1.54
C LEU A 83 -5.61 -2.04 -1.97
N LYS A 84 -5.01 -1.85 -3.15
CA LYS A 84 -4.03 -2.77 -3.74
C LYS A 84 -2.70 -2.04 -3.93
N GLY A 85 -1.60 -2.64 -3.46
CA GLY A 85 -0.24 -2.13 -3.71
C GLY A 85 0.39 -2.86 -4.90
N MET A 86 1.02 -2.15 -5.82
CA MET A 86 1.75 -2.71 -6.96
C MET A 86 3.21 -2.30 -6.83
N LEU A 87 4.08 -3.28 -6.60
CA LEU A 87 5.52 -3.08 -6.53
C LEU A 87 6.06 -3.02 -7.94
N CYS A 88 6.74 -1.93 -8.28
CA CYS A 88 7.29 -1.67 -9.61
C CYS A 88 8.82 -1.74 -9.68
N SER A 89 9.48 -1.85 -8.52
CA SER A 89 10.92 -2.11 -8.40
C SER A 89 11.16 -3.17 -7.33
N ASP A 90 12.00 -4.17 -7.60
CA ASP A 90 12.38 -5.22 -6.62
C ASP A 90 13.85 -5.02 -6.19
N PRO A 91 14.18 -4.99 -4.89
CA PRO A 91 13.30 -5.06 -3.71
C PRO A 91 12.63 -3.73 -3.34
N LEU A 92 11.53 -3.81 -2.58
CA LEU A 92 10.96 -2.63 -1.90
C LEU A 92 11.99 -2.08 -0.89
N PRO A 93 12.41 -0.81 -0.99
CA PRO A 93 13.32 -0.20 -0.03
C PRO A 93 12.80 -0.34 1.40
N LYS A 94 13.69 -0.65 2.35
CA LYS A 94 13.32 -0.95 3.74
C LYS A 94 12.58 0.22 4.40
N GLU A 95 12.94 1.44 4.01
CA GLU A 95 12.36 2.71 4.45
C GLU A 95 10.86 2.80 4.11
N LEU A 96 10.43 2.15 3.03
CA LEU A 96 9.07 2.22 2.50
C LEU A 96 8.20 1.02 2.91
N ARG A 97 8.75 0.02 3.62
CA ARG A 97 8.03 -1.21 3.97
C ARG A 97 6.80 -0.97 4.83
N GLU A 98 6.83 0.02 5.71
CA GLU A 98 5.68 0.36 6.57
C GLU A 98 4.45 0.83 5.79
N ILE A 99 4.64 1.34 4.56
CA ILE A 99 3.50 1.67 3.67
C ILE A 99 2.65 0.41 3.37
N ILE A 100 3.28 -0.77 3.29
CA ILE A 100 2.56 -2.04 3.09
C ILE A 100 1.76 -2.42 4.33
N HIS A 101 2.21 -2.03 5.53
CA HIS A 101 1.43 -2.22 6.75
C HIS A 101 0.21 -1.29 6.77
N CYS A 102 0.38 -0.03 6.38
CA CYS A 102 -0.74 0.91 6.22
C CYS A 102 -1.77 0.39 5.22
N LEU A 103 -1.34 -0.24 4.11
CA LEU A 103 -2.25 -0.87 3.15
C LEU A 103 -3.17 -1.90 3.84
N SER A 104 -2.58 -2.80 4.62
CA SER A 104 -3.35 -3.83 5.36
C SER A 104 -4.24 -3.21 6.43
N PHE A 105 -3.75 -2.20 7.15
CA PHE A 105 -4.54 -1.47 8.15
C PHE A 105 -5.79 -0.84 7.53
N TRP A 106 -5.66 -0.07 6.45
CA TRP A 106 -6.81 0.59 5.82
C TRP A 106 -7.77 -0.39 5.16
N ASN A 107 -7.30 -1.56 4.74
CA ASN A 107 -8.17 -2.63 4.25
C ASN A 107 -8.99 -3.30 5.35
N GLN A 108 -8.57 -3.22 6.61
CA GLN A 108 -9.26 -3.82 7.75
C GLN A 108 -10.07 -2.77 8.52
N GLU A 109 -9.50 -1.61 8.81
CA GLU A 109 -10.15 -0.61 9.67
C GLU A 109 -10.76 0.56 8.87
N GLY A 110 -10.66 0.56 7.54
CA GLY A 110 -11.04 1.70 6.70
C GLY A 110 -12.50 2.10 6.84
N THR A 111 -13.42 1.12 6.83
CA THR A 111 -14.88 1.35 6.93
C THR A 111 -15.24 2.06 8.23
N LYS A 112 -14.69 1.59 9.35
CA LYS A 112 -14.91 2.15 10.68
C LYS A 112 -14.30 3.53 10.82
N ASN A 113 -13.06 3.72 10.37
CA ASN A 113 -12.40 5.02 10.39
C ASN A 113 -13.14 6.04 9.52
N TYR A 114 -13.67 5.63 8.38
CA TYR A 114 -14.50 6.48 7.53
C TYR A 114 -15.79 6.91 8.23
N ALA A 115 -16.49 5.97 8.88
CA ALA A 115 -17.71 6.27 9.62
C ALA A 115 -17.48 7.30 10.74
N MET A 116 -16.31 7.24 11.39
CA MET A 116 -15.96 8.13 12.50
C MET A 116 -15.37 9.48 12.07
N ASN A 117 -14.60 9.52 10.97
CA ASN A 117 -13.70 10.65 10.69
C ASN A 117 -13.92 11.31 9.32
N LYS A 118 -14.89 10.87 8.50
CA LYS A 118 -15.16 11.53 7.21
C LYS A 118 -15.51 13.00 7.40
N ALA A 119 -15.04 13.84 6.49
CA ALA A 119 -15.35 15.26 6.50
C ALA A 119 -16.48 15.57 5.51
N GLY A 120 -17.58 16.16 6.00
CA GLY A 120 -18.71 16.56 5.16
C GLY A 120 -19.25 15.42 4.29
N ASN A 121 -19.29 15.64 2.98
CA ASN A 121 -19.80 14.70 1.98
C ASN A 121 -18.69 13.93 1.25
N GLU A 122 -17.51 13.79 1.84
CA GLU A 122 -16.39 13.03 1.26
C GLU A 122 -16.80 11.58 0.98
N SER A 123 -16.42 11.05 -0.18
CA SER A 123 -16.66 9.66 -0.55
C SER A 123 -15.69 8.71 0.18
N TYR A 124 -16.07 7.44 0.36
CA TYR A 124 -15.18 6.44 0.95
C TYR A 124 -13.84 6.31 0.21
N PRO A 125 -13.80 6.19 -1.15
CA PRO A 125 -12.54 6.18 -1.89
C PRO A 125 -11.67 7.42 -1.63
N ASP A 126 -12.27 8.61 -1.61
CA ASP A 126 -11.53 9.86 -1.41
C ASP A 126 -10.91 9.93 -0.01
N PHE A 127 -11.69 9.53 1.01
CA PHE A 127 -11.23 9.44 2.39
C PHE A 127 -10.04 8.48 2.52
N ILE A 128 -10.18 7.25 2.00
CA ILE A 128 -9.12 6.23 2.09
C ILE A 128 -7.86 6.70 1.35
N LEU A 129 -8.01 7.23 0.13
CA LEU A 129 -6.87 7.76 -0.64
C LEU A 129 -6.22 8.96 0.05
N LYS A 130 -6.99 9.83 0.73
CA LYS A 130 -6.43 10.93 1.50
C LYS A 130 -5.58 10.43 2.67
N CYS A 131 -6.09 9.42 3.40
CA CYS A 131 -5.42 8.81 4.54
C CYS A 131 -4.12 8.11 4.13
N ILE A 132 -4.17 7.17 3.17
CA ILE A 132 -2.96 6.46 2.74
C ILE A 132 -1.95 7.39 2.05
N ALA A 133 -2.39 8.48 1.38
CA ALA A 133 -1.47 9.50 0.87
C ALA A 133 -0.76 10.27 2.00
N ALA A 134 -1.44 10.52 3.12
CA ALA A 134 -0.83 11.12 4.30
C ALA A 134 0.23 10.20 4.92
N ASP A 135 -0.06 8.90 5.03
CA ASP A 135 0.90 7.90 5.51
C ASP A 135 2.11 7.82 4.59
N CYS A 136 1.91 7.70 3.27
CA CYS A 136 3.02 7.70 2.30
C CYS A 136 3.90 8.94 2.45
N ARG A 137 3.32 10.14 2.62
CA ARG A 137 4.10 11.35 2.88
C ARG A 137 4.87 11.28 4.19
N ALA A 138 4.27 10.76 5.26
CA ALA A 138 4.94 10.64 6.55
C ALA A 138 6.17 9.72 6.48
N PHE A 139 6.09 8.61 5.73
CA PHE A 139 7.22 7.70 5.54
C PHE A 139 8.26 8.19 4.53
N VAL A 140 7.84 8.96 3.51
CA VAL A 140 8.75 9.51 2.49
C VAL A 140 9.49 10.76 2.97
N THR A 141 8.87 11.60 3.81
CA THR A 141 9.45 12.89 4.24
C THR A 141 10.84 12.76 4.88
N PRO A 142 11.12 11.79 5.78
CA PRO A 142 12.45 11.60 6.35
C PRO A 142 13.53 11.24 5.31
N PHE A 143 13.12 10.77 4.13
CA PHE A 143 13.98 10.33 3.04
C PHE A 143 13.69 11.13 1.76
N ALA A 144 13.25 12.38 1.90
CA ALA A 144 12.79 13.20 0.77
C ALA A 144 13.88 13.42 -0.29
N GLU A 145 15.16 13.35 0.07
CA GLU A 145 16.27 13.41 -0.89
C GLU A 145 16.29 12.20 -1.84
N GLN A 146 15.76 11.04 -1.43
CA GLN A 146 15.79 9.80 -2.21
C GLN A 146 14.43 9.48 -2.85
N PHE A 147 13.34 9.81 -2.17
CA PHE A 147 12.00 9.40 -2.57
C PHE A 147 11.05 10.59 -2.70
N ILE A 148 10.12 10.47 -3.63
CA ILE A 148 9.01 11.41 -3.78
C ILE A 148 7.69 10.65 -3.86
N THR A 149 6.62 11.23 -3.34
CA THR A 149 5.27 10.64 -3.39
C THR A 149 4.24 11.68 -3.80
N GLY A 150 3.12 11.23 -4.36
CA GLY A 150 1.96 12.07 -4.57
C GLY A 150 0.66 11.30 -4.72
N LYS A 151 -0.42 12.03 -5.03
CA LYS A 151 -1.77 11.49 -5.32
C LYS A 151 -2.33 12.03 -6.65
N GLY A 152 -3.04 11.17 -7.40
CA GLY A 152 -3.55 11.46 -8.74
C GLY A 152 -4.65 10.49 -9.12
N GLY A 153 -5.87 11.00 -9.35
CA GLY A 153 -7.06 10.17 -9.52
C GLY A 153 -7.22 9.17 -8.37
N ASN A 154 -7.39 7.89 -8.72
CA ASN A 154 -7.53 6.78 -7.76
C ASN A 154 -6.20 6.11 -7.42
N HIS A 155 -5.10 6.86 -7.47
CA HIS A 155 -3.76 6.34 -7.30
C HIS A 155 -2.88 7.21 -6.40
N ILE A 156 -2.00 6.53 -5.68
CA ILE A 156 -0.86 7.11 -4.95
C ILE A 156 0.39 6.40 -5.42
N TRP A 157 1.47 7.14 -5.59
CA TRP A 157 2.73 6.56 -6.05
C TRP A 157 3.88 7.01 -5.18
N VAL A 158 4.93 6.21 -5.20
CA VAL A 158 6.24 6.53 -4.66
C VAL A 158 7.25 6.26 -5.76
N ASP A 159 8.06 7.27 -6.08
CA ASP A 159 9.12 7.22 -7.08
C ASP A 159 10.48 7.46 -6.41
N ASN A 160 11.53 6.90 -7.00
CA ASN A 160 12.89 7.34 -6.75
C ASN A 160 13.08 8.74 -7.35
N ARG A 161 13.58 9.69 -6.57
CA ARG A 161 13.72 11.10 -6.97
C ARG A 161 14.76 11.31 -8.07
N ASP A 162 15.86 10.57 -8.02
CA ASP A 162 16.99 10.76 -8.95
C ASP A 162 16.72 10.06 -10.29
N THR A 163 16.19 8.83 -10.25
CA THR A 163 15.99 8.01 -11.45
C THR A 163 14.61 8.19 -12.08
N ASN A 164 13.66 8.84 -11.39
CA ASN A 164 12.24 8.88 -11.74
C ASN A 164 11.61 7.49 -11.91
N GLU A 165 12.20 6.47 -11.29
CA GLU A 165 11.66 5.12 -11.34
C GLU A 165 10.50 4.95 -10.37
N ARG A 166 9.39 4.36 -10.87
CA ARG A 166 8.25 3.97 -10.05
C ARG A 166 8.65 2.83 -9.12
N ILE A 167 8.57 3.07 -7.82
CA ILE A 167 8.82 2.05 -6.79
C ILE A 167 7.51 1.36 -6.42
N LEU A 168 6.49 2.15 -6.05
CA LEU A 168 5.22 1.64 -5.56
C LEU A 168 4.06 2.42 -6.18
N LEU A 169 3.01 1.71 -6.57
CA LEU A 169 1.74 2.29 -6.98
C LEU A 169 0.61 1.67 -6.15
N ILE A 170 -0.09 2.48 -5.36
CA ILE A 170 -1.25 2.07 -4.58
C ILE A 170 -2.51 2.48 -5.34
N HIS A 171 -3.46 1.56 -5.47
CA HIS A 171 -4.71 1.76 -6.18
C HIS A 171 -5.92 1.42 -5.32
N PHE A 172 -6.96 2.24 -5.42
CA PHE A 172 -8.28 1.98 -4.87
C PHE A 172 -9.24 1.52 -5.98
#